data_AF-A0AAV1HWC2-F1
#
_entry.id   AF-A0AAV1HWC2-F1
#
_cell.length_a   1.000
_cell.length_b   1.000
_cell.length_c   1.000
_cell.angle_alpha   90.00
_cell.angle_beta   90.00
_cell.angle_gamma   90.00
#
_symmetry.space_group_name_H-M   'P 1'
#
loop_
_entity.id
_entity.type
_entity.pdbx_description
1 polymer ?
#
loop_
_entity_poly.entity_id
_entity_poly.type
_entity_poly.pdbx_seq_one_letter_code
_entity_poly.pdbx_strand_id
1 'polypeptide(L)'
;MAVQADVIAFDEAGSSAALGWLQQLHAQAARDPPKELFSLFTSSATVLIVNQAKLFCHGAFSTEGGTTCITCTIYLYYRSLHLLLLKGDAGAAEKPDAEFIDEVASSTSHQMGLLAACAELVQFAATGKRSFPALTARLQAMDSLMDLWHLLPYLQQAATQVTEAPLPPVADAYMGYMRLRIAEELAWMKGSPLYALLGASDSVAEHASLHDSLLGGFLLAASQLAMTRAQTAANALADRIEELAIHATFVQDCISTVEAMMREHLDLLFEQHLSRLVACCVYGTTRKHNVVVSIKRVNQAVASVSPHLPPDALQSDSSGAALHDSKHLRNVRRLYNDRFLPRMRQHLQANVQSGPSSSQKPEVLKKVSRLPLHSLSAKDINIRRQENASTKASAFR
;
A
#
# COMPACT_ATOMS: atom_id res chain seq x y z
N MET A 1 13.07 -5.40 -6.55
CA MET A 1 13.19 -3.97 -6.15
C MET A 1 12.34 -3.68 -4.92
N ALA A 2 12.93 -3.22 -3.81
CA ALA A 2 12.16 -2.78 -2.64
C ALA A 2 11.30 -1.58 -3.01
N VAL A 3 10.04 -1.52 -2.55
CA VAL A 3 9.23 -0.31 -2.63
C VAL A 3 9.90 0.69 -1.68
N GLN A 4 10.74 1.58 -2.20
CA GLN A 4 11.30 2.67 -1.40
C GLN A 4 10.10 3.42 -0.81
N ALA A 5 10.02 3.43 0.52
CA ALA A 5 9.03 4.17 1.27
C ALA A 5 9.36 5.68 1.24
N ASP A 6 9.65 6.19 0.04
CA ASP A 6 9.91 7.60 -0.16
C ASP A 6 8.64 8.36 0.21
N VAL A 7 8.84 9.44 0.94
CA VAL A 7 7.79 10.39 1.30
C VAL A 7 7.24 10.95 -0.01
N ILE A 8 6.12 10.39 -0.48
CA ILE A 8 5.45 10.85 -1.69
C ILE A 8 4.79 12.21 -1.38
N ALA A 9 5.55 13.28 -1.59
CA ALA A 9 5.06 14.65 -1.49
C ALA A 9 4.51 15.11 -2.85
N PHE A 10 3.32 15.70 -2.83
CA PHE A 10 2.69 16.29 -4.02
C PHE A 10 2.68 17.81 -3.83
N ASP A 11 3.49 18.51 -4.62
CA ASP A 11 3.51 19.98 -4.68
C ASP A 11 2.58 20.47 -5.80
N GLU A 12 1.86 21.57 -5.55
CA GLU A 12 1.04 22.26 -6.55
C GLU A 12 1.86 22.70 -7.76
N ALA A 13 3.11 23.14 -7.54
CA ALA A 13 4.03 23.50 -8.62
C ALA A 13 4.32 22.30 -9.56
N GLY A 14 4.32 21.08 -9.01
CA GLY A 14 4.48 19.85 -9.79
C GLY A 14 3.33 19.61 -10.79
N SER A 15 2.11 20.05 -10.46
CA SER A 15 0.94 19.82 -11.32
C SER A 15 1.07 20.51 -12.68
N SER A 16 1.67 21.71 -12.72
CA SER A 16 1.95 22.41 -13.98
C SER A 16 2.98 21.68 -14.83
N ALA A 17 4.01 21.09 -14.21
CA ALA A 17 5.02 20.30 -14.92
C ALA A 17 4.42 19.02 -15.51
N ALA A 18 3.54 18.34 -14.76
CA ALA A 18 2.81 17.17 -15.24
C ALA A 18 1.93 17.48 -16.46
N LEU A 19 1.23 18.62 -16.44
CA LEU A 19 0.45 19.08 -17.59
C LEU A 19 1.33 19.40 -18.81
N GLY A 20 2.48 20.04 -18.60
CA GLY A 20 3.45 20.31 -19.68
C GLY A 20 3.99 19.03 -20.31
N TRP A 21 4.30 18.02 -19.49
CA TRP A 21 4.68 16.69 -19.98
C TRP A 21 3.56 16.03 -20.79
N LEU A 22 2.30 16.14 -20.34
CA LEU A 22 1.15 15.61 -21.09
C LEU A 22 0.98 16.28 -22.46
N GLN A 23 1.21 17.59 -22.57
CA GLN A 23 1.17 18.31 -23.83
C GLN A 23 2.25 17.84 -24.81
N GLN A 24 3.45 17.54 -24.31
CA GLN A 24 4.53 16.99 -25.11
C GLN A 24 4.24 15.55 -25.53
N LEU A 25 3.67 14.74 -24.64
CA LEU A 25 3.19 13.39 -24.96
C LEU A 25 2.17 13.44 -26.09
N HIS A 26 1.24 14.40 -26.05
CA HIS A 26 0.26 14.61 -27.12
C HIS A 26 0.92 15.04 -28.44
N ALA A 27 1.87 15.97 -28.39
CA ALA A 27 2.63 16.39 -29.57
C ALA A 27 3.43 15.24 -30.19
N GLN A 28 4.01 14.38 -29.34
CA GLN A 28 4.73 13.19 -29.78
C GLN A 28 3.79 12.16 -30.42
N ALA A 29 2.61 11.93 -29.82
CA ALA A 29 1.59 11.05 -30.39
C ALA A 29 1.09 11.51 -31.78
N ALA A 30 1.16 12.82 -32.07
CA ALA A 30 0.84 13.36 -33.39
C ALA A 30 1.97 13.16 -34.42
N ARG A 31 3.23 13.13 -33.98
CA ARG A 31 4.42 12.89 -34.83
C ARG A 31 4.63 11.42 -35.14
N ASP A 32 4.41 10.56 -34.15
CA ASP A 32 4.57 9.11 -34.19
C ASP A 32 3.20 8.47 -33.95
N PRO A 33 2.30 8.49 -34.95
CA PRO A 33 0.94 8.04 -34.75
C PRO A 33 0.95 6.54 -34.43
N PRO A 34 0.12 6.09 -33.48
CA PRO A 34 0.14 4.70 -33.03
C PRO A 34 -0.16 3.68 -34.15
N LYS A 35 -0.58 4.08 -35.36
CA LYS A 35 -0.82 3.22 -36.54
C LYS A 35 0.38 2.35 -36.92
N GLU A 36 1.59 2.86 -36.79
CA GLU A 36 2.81 2.09 -37.08
C GLU A 36 3.13 1.11 -35.93
N LEU A 37 2.77 1.48 -34.69
CA LEU A 37 2.82 0.59 -33.53
C LEU A 37 1.73 -0.50 -33.61
N PHE A 38 0.52 -0.16 -34.06
CA PHE A 38 -0.61 -1.08 -34.25
C PHE A 38 -0.26 -2.23 -35.21
N SER A 39 0.52 -1.98 -36.26
CA SER A 39 0.97 -3.05 -37.18
C SER A 39 1.92 -4.06 -36.54
N LEU A 40 2.55 -3.72 -35.41
CA LEU A 40 3.41 -4.64 -34.66
C LEU A 40 2.60 -5.59 -33.77
N PHE A 41 1.35 -5.25 -33.47
CA PHE A 41 0.46 -6.04 -32.61
C PHE A 41 -0.66 -6.67 -33.45
N THR A 42 -0.35 -7.80 -34.08
CA THR A 42 -1.27 -8.53 -34.96
C THR A 42 -2.30 -9.40 -34.21
N SER A 43 -2.28 -9.42 -32.88
CA SER A 43 -3.22 -10.21 -32.08
C SER A 43 -4.60 -9.55 -31.99
N SER A 44 -5.67 -10.35 -32.07
CA SER A 44 -7.06 -9.90 -31.94
C SER A 44 -7.34 -9.22 -30.59
N ALA A 45 -6.61 -9.61 -29.53
CA ALA A 45 -6.72 -9.05 -28.19
C ALA A 45 -6.34 -7.57 -28.14
N THR A 46 -5.22 -7.18 -28.77
CA THR A 46 -4.76 -5.78 -28.74
C THR A 46 -5.76 -4.85 -29.43
N VAL A 47 -6.34 -5.29 -30.56
CA VAL A 47 -7.37 -4.55 -31.29
C VAL A 47 -8.64 -4.39 -30.46
N LEU A 48 -9.08 -5.44 -29.76
CA LEU A 48 -10.23 -5.40 -28.84
C LEU A 48 -9.98 -4.43 -27.70
N ILE A 49 -8.80 -4.45 -27.11
CA ILE A 49 -8.44 -3.60 -25.96
C ILE A 49 -8.32 -2.14 -26.35
N VAL A 50 -7.93 -1.81 -27.58
CA VAL A 50 -7.95 -0.43 -28.06
C VAL A 50 -9.35 0.06 -28.33
N ASN A 51 -10.19 -0.79 -28.91
CA ASN A 51 -11.58 -0.44 -29.12
C ASN A 51 -12.28 -0.22 -27.78
N GLN A 52 -11.96 -1.05 -26.77
CA GLN A 52 -12.35 -0.82 -25.38
C GLN A 52 -11.76 0.48 -24.83
N ALA A 53 -10.45 0.73 -25.00
CA ALA A 53 -9.79 1.97 -24.55
C ALA A 53 -10.48 3.21 -25.11
N LYS A 54 -10.82 3.23 -26.40
CA LYS A 54 -11.53 4.33 -27.04
C LYS A 54 -12.94 4.49 -26.44
N LEU A 55 -13.72 3.41 -26.36
CA LEU A 55 -15.07 3.42 -25.81
C LEU A 55 -15.09 3.90 -24.35
N PHE A 56 -14.17 3.41 -23.53
CA PHE A 56 -14.11 3.74 -22.12
C PHE A 56 -13.52 5.12 -21.86
N CYS A 57 -12.45 5.51 -22.56
CA CYS A 57 -11.87 6.83 -22.38
C CYS A 57 -12.83 7.93 -22.87
N HIS A 58 -13.67 7.66 -23.87
CA HIS A 58 -14.79 8.55 -24.22
C HIS A 58 -15.79 8.74 -23.07
N GLY A 59 -16.10 7.68 -22.32
CA GLY A 59 -16.93 7.77 -21.12
C GLY A 59 -16.21 8.44 -19.94
N ALA A 60 -14.89 8.24 -19.83
CA ALA A 60 -14.06 8.72 -18.73
C ALA A 60 -13.85 10.23 -18.75
N PHE A 61 -13.54 10.79 -19.93
CA PHE A 61 -13.09 12.16 -20.14
C PHE A 61 -14.14 13.00 -20.90
N SER A 62 -15.36 13.12 -20.37
CA SER A 62 -16.50 13.74 -21.08
C SER A 62 -16.45 15.28 -21.23
N THR A 63 -15.31 15.93 -20.98
CA THR A 63 -15.14 17.40 -21.03
C THR A 63 -14.18 17.83 -22.15
N GLU A 64 -14.16 19.13 -22.48
CA GLU A 64 -13.12 19.73 -23.32
C GLU A 64 -11.73 19.31 -22.78
N GLY A 65 -10.92 18.66 -23.63
CA GLY A 65 -9.66 18.02 -23.24
C GLY A 65 -9.68 16.48 -23.23
N GLY A 66 -10.86 15.86 -23.37
CA GLY A 66 -10.97 14.40 -23.38
C GLY A 66 -10.27 13.72 -24.54
N THR A 67 -10.32 14.29 -25.74
CA THR A 67 -9.62 13.75 -26.92
C THR A 67 -8.10 13.71 -26.73
N THR A 68 -7.54 14.73 -26.07
CA THR A 68 -6.11 14.78 -25.72
C THR A 68 -5.78 13.65 -24.74
N CYS A 69 -6.57 13.49 -23.68
CA CYS A 69 -6.34 12.43 -22.70
C CYS A 69 -6.45 11.03 -23.34
N ILE A 70 -7.49 10.77 -24.14
CA ILE A 70 -7.67 9.52 -24.89
C ILE A 70 -6.42 9.23 -25.75
N THR A 71 -5.98 10.21 -26.53
CA THR A 71 -4.83 10.07 -27.44
C THR A 71 -3.56 9.75 -26.68
N CYS A 72 -3.28 10.51 -25.61
CA CYS A 72 -2.12 10.30 -24.75
C CYS A 72 -2.16 8.93 -24.05
N THR A 73 -3.31 8.50 -23.54
CA THR A 73 -3.46 7.19 -22.88
C THR A 73 -3.18 6.05 -23.86
N ILE A 74 -3.77 6.09 -25.05
CA ILE A 74 -3.55 5.06 -26.07
C ILE A 74 -2.09 5.05 -26.52
N TYR A 75 -1.52 6.24 -26.76
CA TYR A 75 -0.12 6.36 -27.18
C TYR A 75 0.84 5.82 -26.11
N LEU A 76 0.65 6.22 -24.85
CA LEU A 76 1.47 5.75 -23.74
C LEU A 76 1.35 4.24 -23.57
N TYR A 77 0.13 3.69 -23.59
CA TYR A 77 -0.11 2.25 -23.54
C TYR A 77 0.69 1.49 -24.62
N TYR A 78 0.61 1.95 -25.87
CA TYR A 78 1.35 1.33 -26.97
C TYR A 78 2.85 1.42 -26.82
N ARG A 79 3.36 2.58 -26.41
CA ARG A 79 4.79 2.77 -26.20
C ARG A 79 5.29 1.93 -25.03
N SER A 80 4.52 1.82 -23.95
CA SER A 80 4.83 0.94 -22.83
C SER A 80 4.87 -0.52 -23.25
N LEU A 81 3.87 -0.98 -24.00
CA LEU A 81 3.83 -2.34 -24.52
C LEU A 81 5.00 -2.59 -25.50
N HIS A 82 5.25 -1.69 -26.43
CA HIS A 82 6.37 -1.77 -27.38
C HIS A 82 7.73 -1.83 -26.68
N LEU A 83 7.94 -0.99 -25.66
CA LEU A 83 9.18 -1.00 -24.88
C LEU A 83 9.31 -2.27 -24.05
N LEU A 84 8.21 -2.78 -23.46
CA LEU A 84 8.17 -4.07 -22.79
C LEU A 84 8.57 -5.22 -23.71
N LEU A 85 8.04 -5.24 -24.94
CA LEU A 85 8.29 -6.32 -25.90
C LEU A 85 9.66 -6.24 -26.59
N LEU A 86 10.18 -5.04 -26.87
CA LEU A 86 11.42 -4.87 -27.65
C LEU A 86 12.66 -4.57 -26.82
N LYS A 87 12.54 -3.96 -25.63
CA LYS A 87 13.71 -3.68 -24.77
C LYS A 87 14.15 -4.85 -23.91
N GLY A 88 13.77 -6.07 -24.28
CA GLY A 88 14.53 -7.26 -23.90
C GLY A 88 16.04 -7.08 -24.17
N ASP A 89 16.46 -6.29 -25.17
CA ASP A 89 17.87 -6.24 -25.59
C ASP A 89 18.66 -4.96 -25.23
N ALA A 90 18.06 -3.96 -24.58
CA ALA A 90 18.71 -2.65 -24.41
C ALA A 90 18.63 -2.07 -22.98
N GLY A 91 19.44 -2.63 -22.07
CA GLY A 91 19.99 -1.88 -20.91
C GLY A 91 19.10 -1.68 -19.68
N ALA A 92 17.98 -2.39 -19.53
CA ALA A 92 17.25 -2.45 -18.26
C ALA A 92 18.04 -3.28 -17.23
N ALA A 93 17.98 -2.89 -15.94
CA ALA A 93 18.68 -3.61 -14.86
C ALA A 93 18.12 -5.04 -14.60
N GLU A 94 16.87 -5.29 -15.01
CA GLU A 94 16.25 -6.61 -15.08
C GLU A 94 15.53 -6.73 -16.43
N LYS A 95 15.97 -7.67 -17.26
CA LYS A 95 15.30 -8.01 -18.52
C LYS A 95 14.02 -8.79 -18.17
N PRO A 96 12.82 -8.37 -18.64
CA PRO A 96 11.64 -9.21 -18.49
C PRO A 96 11.85 -10.56 -19.20
N ASP A 97 11.42 -11.65 -18.57
CA ASP A 97 11.51 -12.99 -19.17
C ASP A 97 10.68 -13.05 -20.46
N ALA A 98 11.11 -13.86 -21.43
CA ALA A 98 10.38 -14.08 -22.68
C ALA A 98 8.97 -14.64 -22.42
N GLU A 99 8.82 -15.46 -21.38
CA GLU A 99 7.52 -15.99 -20.94
C GLU A 99 6.59 -14.87 -20.45
N PHE A 100 7.11 -13.94 -19.64
CA PHE A 100 6.36 -12.78 -19.17
C PHE A 100 5.95 -11.83 -20.31
N ILE A 101 6.84 -11.64 -21.28
CA ILE A 101 6.56 -10.85 -22.49
C ILE A 101 5.37 -11.44 -23.26
N ASP A 102 5.35 -12.77 -23.45
CA ASP A 102 4.26 -13.46 -24.14
C ASP A 102 2.95 -13.42 -23.32
N GLU A 103 3.04 -13.55 -22.00
CA GLU A 103 1.90 -13.41 -21.10
C GLU A 103 1.27 -12.02 -21.18
N VAL A 104 2.07 -10.95 -21.13
CA VAL A 104 1.55 -9.58 -21.26
C VAL A 104 0.89 -9.34 -22.63
N ALA A 105 1.45 -9.93 -23.70
CA ALA A 105 0.92 -9.81 -25.05
C ALA A 105 -0.36 -10.62 -25.29
N SER A 106 -0.60 -11.68 -24.51
CA SER A 106 -1.74 -12.59 -24.66
C SER A 106 -2.83 -12.42 -23.61
N SER A 107 -2.50 -11.89 -22.42
CA SER A 107 -3.40 -11.74 -21.29
C SER A 107 -4.20 -10.43 -21.36
N THR A 108 -5.53 -10.57 -21.45
CA THR A 108 -6.44 -9.41 -21.39
C THR A 108 -6.32 -8.66 -20.06
N SER A 109 -6.09 -9.37 -18.96
CA SER A 109 -5.95 -8.75 -17.63
C SER A 109 -4.70 -7.88 -17.55
N HIS A 110 -3.55 -8.37 -18.02
CA HIS A 110 -2.31 -7.58 -18.08
C HIS A 110 -2.48 -6.31 -18.91
N GLN A 111 -3.08 -6.43 -20.09
CA GLN A 111 -3.27 -5.30 -20.98
C GLN A 111 -4.27 -4.28 -20.41
N MET A 112 -5.34 -4.73 -19.76
CA MET A 112 -6.28 -3.85 -19.06
C MET A 112 -5.65 -3.18 -17.84
N GLY A 113 -4.82 -3.89 -17.08
CA GLY A 113 -4.03 -3.33 -15.99
C GLY A 113 -3.08 -2.22 -16.47
N LEU A 114 -2.33 -2.46 -17.55
CA LEU A 114 -1.44 -1.47 -18.16
C LEU A 114 -2.21 -0.25 -18.67
N LEU A 115 -3.32 -0.48 -19.39
CA LEU A 115 -4.16 0.58 -19.92
C LEU A 115 -4.73 1.44 -18.79
N ALA A 116 -5.24 0.83 -17.73
CA ALA A 116 -5.77 1.54 -16.57
C ALA A 116 -4.70 2.37 -15.85
N ALA A 117 -3.47 1.85 -15.71
CA ALA A 117 -2.35 2.62 -15.17
C ALA A 117 -2.01 3.84 -16.04
N CYS A 118 -1.97 3.67 -17.37
CA CYS A 118 -1.73 4.76 -18.31
C CYS A 118 -2.85 5.83 -18.22
N ALA A 119 -4.10 5.39 -18.13
CA ALA A 119 -5.25 6.26 -18.03
C ALA A 119 -5.24 7.08 -16.73
N GLU A 120 -4.93 6.44 -15.59
CA GLU A 120 -4.79 7.11 -14.29
C GLU A 120 -3.65 8.12 -14.30
N LEU A 121 -2.49 7.78 -14.88
CA LEU A 121 -1.35 8.70 -14.98
C LEU A 121 -1.69 9.93 -15.85
N VAL A 122 -2.34 9.72 -17.00
CA VAL A 122 -2.79 10.81 -17.88
C VAL A 122 -3.84 11.69 -17.20
N GLN A 123 -4.81 11.08 -16.51
CA GLN A 123 -5.82 11.80 -15.73
C GLN A 123 -5.18 12.65 -14.62
N PHE A 124 -4.19 12.09 -13.93
CA PHE A 124 -3.41 12.83 -12.93
C PHE A 124 -2.66 13.99 -13.57
N ALA A 125 -1.93 13.77 -14.66
CA ALA A 125 -1.18 14.82 -15.36
C ALA A 125 -2.09 15.94 -15.88
N ALA A 126 -3.31 15.60 -16.32
CA ALA A 126 -4.28 16.57 -16.80
C ALA A 126 -4.93 17.40 -15.68
N THR A 127 -5.11 16.83 -14.49
CA THR A 127 -5.95 17.45 -13.44
C THR A 127 -5.24 17.77 -12.13
N GLY A 128 -4.04 17.25 -11.91
CA GLY A 128 -3.33 17.28 -10.62
C GLY A 128 -4.03 16.50 -9.50
N LYS A 129 -5.17 15.85 -9.77
CA LYS A 129 -5.97 15.17 -8.76
C LYS A 129 -5.53 13.72 -8.58
N ARG A 130 -5.33 13.32 -7.32
CA ARG A 130 -5.02 11.95 -6.92
C ARG A 130 -6.31 11.11 -6.83
N SER A 131 -6.80 10.64 -7.97
CA SER A 131 -8.09 9.96 -8.07
C SER A 131 -8.03 8.44 -8.03
N PHE A 132 -6.85 7.82 -8.13
CA PHE A 132 -6.73 6.36 -8.12
C PHE A 132 -7.38 5.72 -6.88
N PRO A 133 -8.23 4.68 -7.02
CA PRO A 133 -8.48 3.86 -8.23
C PRO A 133 -9.77 4.22 -9.00
N ALA A 134 -10.24 5.47 -8.96
CA ALA A 134 -11.55 5.82 -9.53
C ALA A 134 -11.66 5.52 -11.03
N LEU A 135 -10.61 5.79 -11.82
CA LEU A 135 -10.65 5.53 -13.26
C LEU A 135 -10.44 4.04 -13.54
N THR A 136 -9.57 3.37 -12.80
CA THR A 136 -9.44 1.89 -12.83
C THR A 136 -10.78 1.20 -12.58
N ALA A 137 -11.55 1.67 -11.59
CA ALA A 137 -12.89 1.15 -11.29
C ALA A 137 -13.89 1.43 -12.42
N ARG A 138 -13.87 2.64 -13.00
CA ARG A 138 -14.71 2.99 -14.15
C ARG A 138 -14.37 2.17 -15.40
N LEU A 139 -13.12 1.78 -15.56
CA LEU A 139 -12.63 0.90 -16.62
C LEU A 139 -12.95 -0.58 -16.39
N GLN A 140 -13.59 -0.93 -15.26
CA GLN A 140 -13.81 -2.32 -14.84
C GLN A 140 -12.51 -3.14 -14.77
N ALA A 141 -11.38 -2.47 -14.52
CA ALA A 141 -10.05 -3.07 -14.46
C ALA A 141 -9.62 -3.39 -13.01
N MET A 142 -10.57 -3.46 -12.08
CA MET A 142 -10.30 -3.84 -10.68
C MET A 142 -9.84 -5.30 -10.57
N ASP A 143 -10.29 -6.14 -11.49
CA ASP A 143 -9.87 -7.55 -11.61
C ASP A 143 -8.46 -7.68 -12.20
N SER A 144 -7.80 -6.57 -12.52
CA SER A 144 -6.42 -6.51 -13.04
C SER A 144 -5.48 -5.75 -12.11
N LEU A 145 -5.86 -5.55 -10.83
CA LEU A 145 -5.06 -4.76 -9.88
C LEU A 145 -3.67 -5.36 -9.59
N MET A 146 -3.55 -6.69 -9.59
CA MET A 146 -2.26 -7.37 -9.35
C MET A 146 -1.33 -7.18 -10.54
N ASP A 147 -1.85 -7.34 -11.76
CA ASP A 147 -1.09 -7.09 -12.99
C ASP A 147 -0.70 -5.61 -13.07
N LEU A 148 -1.62 -4.70 -12.72
CA LEU A 148 -1.34 -3.27 -12.65
C LEU A 148 -0.19 -2.98 -11.68
N TRP A 149 -0.21 -3.54 -10.46
CA TRP A 149 0.87 -3.38 -9.49
C TRP A 149 2.22 -3.86 -10.03
N HIS A 150 2.21 -4.98 -10.76
CA HIS A 150 3.40 -5.57 -11.37
C HIS A 150 3.94 -4.76 -12.56
N LEU A 151 3.04 -4.17 -13.34
CA LEU A 151 3.36 -3.45 -14.58
C LEU A 151 3.79 -1.98 -14.35
N LEU A 152 3.52 -1.40 -13.18
CA LEU A 152 3.87 0.00 -12.87
C LEU A 152 5.36 0.37 -13.04
N PRO A 153 6.34 -0.45 -12.59
CA PRO A 153 7.76 -0.15 -12.82
C PRO A 153 8.13 -0.10 -14.31
N TYR A 154 7.51 -0.95 -15.13
CA TYR A 154 7.72 -0.96 -16.57
C TYR A 154 7.06 0.24 -17.25
N LEU A 155 5.86 0.63 -16.79
CA LEU A 155 5.22 1.87 -17.22
C LEU A 155 6.08 3.09 -16.87
N GLN A 156 6.67 3.14 -15.67
CA GLN A 156 7.56 4.20 -15.25
C GLN A 156 8.77 4.32 -16.19
N GLN A 157 9.44 3.20 -16.45
CA GLN A 157 10.54 3.15 -17.39
C GLN A 157 10.11 3.62 -18.79
N ALA A 158 8.95 3.16 -19.26
CA ALA A 158 8.43 3.59 -20.56
C ALA A 158 8.15 5.09 -20.60
N ALA A 159 7.46 5.63 -19.59
CA ALA A 159 7.08 7.04 -19.50
C ALA A 159 8.30 7.98 -19.54
N THR A 160 9.43 7.57 -18.96
CA THR A 160 10.69 8.33 -19.04
C THR A 160 11.33 8.36 -20.44
N GLN A 161 10.91 7.48 -21.34
CA GLN A 161 11.49 7.30 -22.67
C GLN A 161 10.54 7.69 -23.81
N VAL A 162 9.26 7.94 -23.51
CA VAL A 162 8.27 8.27 -24.54
C VAL A 162 8.46 9.69 -25.07
N THR A 163 8.91 10.61 -24.23
CA THR A 163 9.09 12.03 -24.55
C THR A 163 10.55 12.43 -24.50
N GLU A 164 10.92 13.48 -25.24
CA GLU A 164 12.26 14.12 -25.11
C GLU A 164 12.45 14.77 -23.74
N ALA A 165 11.36 15.23 -23.12
CA ALA A 165 11.41 15.76 -21.77
C ALA A 165 11.39 14.64 -20.73
N PRO A 166 12.09 14.83 -19.59
CA PRO A 166 12.04 13.88 -18.50
C PRO A 166 10.64 13.82 -17.89
N LEU A 167 10.28 12.63 -17.39
CA LEU A 167 9.08 12.44 -16.60
C LEU A 167 9.15 13.35 -15.35
N PRO A 168 8.14 14.22 -15.11
CA PRO A 168 8.14 15.06 -13.93
C PRO A 168 8.13 14.22 -12.63
N PRO A 169 8.90 14.60 -11.59
CA PRO A 169 8.95 13.85 -10.33
C PRO A 169 7.59 13.62 -9.68
N VAL A 170 6.62 14.54 -9.87
CA VAL A 170 5.27 14.38 -9.32
C VAL A 170 4.46 13.27 -10.02
N ALA A 171 4.71 13.05 -11.31
CA ALA A 171 4.07 11.99 -12.09
C ALA A 171 4.68 10.63 -11.73
N ASP A 172 5.99 10.61 -11.50
CA ASP A 172 6.72 9.46 -10.95
C ASP A 172 6.19 9.07 -9.55
N ALA A 173 6.12 10.06 -8.66
CA ALA A 173 5.51 9.97 -7.34
C ALA A 173 4.06 9.45 -7.39
N TYR A 174 3.28 9.81 -8.41
CA TYR A 174 1.92 9.31 -8.58
C TYR A 174 1.87 7.81 -8.91
N MET A 175 2.78 7.30 -9.74
CA MET A 175 2.89 5.86 -9.99
C MET A 175 3.30 5.09 -8.73
N GLY A 176 4.24 5.64 -7.96
CA GLY A 176 4.58 5.12 -6.63
C GLY A 176 3.36 5.08 -5.70
N TYR A 177 2.54 6.14 -5.71
CA TYR A 177 1.29 6.20 -4.96
C TYR A 177 0.29 5.12 -5.37
N MET A 178 0.09 4.89 -6.68
CA MET A 178 -0.78 3.81 -7.16
C MET A 178 -0.30 2.44 -6.64
N ARG A 179 1.01 2.17 -6.76
CA ARG A 179 1.61 0.91 -6.31
C ARG A 179 1.43 0.70 -4.81
N LEU A 180 1.66 1.74 -4.01
CA LEU A 180 1.45 1.74 -2.57
C LEU A 180 -0.01 1.50 -2.19
N ARG A 181 -0.97 2.19 -2.82
CA ARG A 181 -2.41 2.02 -2.57
C ARG A 181 -2.87 0.59 -2.81
N ILE A 182 -2.33 -0.07 -3.84
CA ILE A 182 -2.64 -1.49 -4.11
C ILE A 182 -2.10 -2.38 -2.99
N ALA A 183 -0.83 -2.22 -2.64
CA ALA A 183 -0.18 -3.00 -1.60
C ALA A 183 -0.77 -2.77 -0.19
N GLU A 184 -1.36 -1.61 0.08
CA GLU A 184 -1.87 -1.25 1.39
C GLU A 184 -3.33 -1.60 1.62
N GLU A 185 -4.16 -1.58 0.57
CA GLU A 185 -5.61 -1.68 0.72
C GLU A 185 -6.26 -2.45 -0.42
N LEU A 186 -6.07 -2.02 -1.67
CA LEU A 186 -6.93 -2.47 -2.77
C LEU A 186 -6.80 -3.96 -3.06
N ALA A 187 -5.57 -4.50 -3.01
CA ALA A 187 -5.35 -5.93 -3.22
C ALA A 187 -5.98 -6.79 -2.12
N TRP A 188 -6.22 -6.24 -0.93
CA TRP A 188 -6.82 -6.95 0.20
C TRP A 188 -8.35 -6.86 0.24
N MET A 189 -8.97 -6.10 -0.65
CA MET A 189 -10.43 -5.95 -0.70
C MET A 189 -11.10 -7.16 -1.33
N LYS A 190 -12.30 -7.51 -0.86
CA LYS A 190 -13.08 -8.61 -1.41
C LYS A 190 -13.28 -8.45 -2.92
N GLY A 191 -13.09 -9.54 -3.66
CA GLY A 191 -13.15 -9.55 -5.12
C GLY A 191 -11.82 -9.21 -5.80
N SER A 192 -10.78 -8.86 -5.04
CA SER A 192 -9.44 -8.67 -5.59
C SER A 192 -8.88 -9.98 -6.18
N PRO A 193 -8.12 -9.91 -7.29
CA PRO A 193 -7.41 -11.06 -7.87
C PRO A 193 -6.45 -11.75 -6.89
N LEU A 194 -6.00 -11.04 -5.85
CA LEU A 194 -5.14 -11.61 -4.81
C LEU A 194 -5.77 -12.86 -4.15
N TYR A 195 -7.09 -12.89 -3.97
CA TYR A 195 -7.78 -14.03 -3.37
C TYR A 195 -7.71 -15.28 -4.25
N ALA A 196 -7.75 -15.09 -5.57
CA ALA A 196 -7.59 -16.19 -6.52
C ALA A 196 -6.14 -16.71 -6.48
N LEU A 197 -5.14 -15.82 -6.46
CA LEU A 197 -3.73 -16.19 -6.35
C LEU A 197 -3.42 -16.95 -5.06
N LEU A 198 -3.96 -16.50 -3.92
CA LEU A 198 -3.81 -17.17 -2.62
C LEU A 198 -4.50 -18.54 -2.56
N GLY A 199 -5.56 -18.76 -3.35
CA GLY A 199 -6.25 -20.05 -3.43
C GLY A 199 -5.66 -21.02 -4.45
N ALA A 200 -4.95 -20.50 -5.46
CA ALA A 200 -4.37 -21.30 -6.54
C ALA A 200 -3.04 -21.97 -6.17
N SER A 201 -2.36 -21.50 -5.12
CA SER A 201 -1.05 -22.03 -4.68
C SER A 201 -1.06 -23.51 -4.29
N ASP A 202 -2.24 -24.09 -4.06
CA ASP A 202 -2.39 -25.49 -3.66
C ASP A 202 -2.64 -26.44 -4.86
N SER A 203 -2.75 -25.94 -6.10
CA SER A 203 -3.14 -26.75 -7.28
C SER A 203 -2.17 -26.69 -8.49
N VAL A 204 -1.54 -27.84 -8.77
CA VAL A 204 -0.98 -28.33 -10.06
C VAL A 204 0.04 -27.46 -10.84
N ALA A 205 1.30 -27.59 -10.42
CA ALA A 205 2.59 -27.74 -11.14
C ALA A 205 2.98 -27.00 -12.46
N GLU A 206 2.11 -26.61 -13.39
CA GLU A 206 2.57 -26.15 -14.72
C GLU A 206 2.38 -24.66 -15.03
N HIS A 207 1.50 -23.93 -14.33
CA HIS A 207 1.40 -22.45 -14.42
C HIS A 207 1.71 -21.76 -13.08
N ALA A 208 2.21 -22.55 -12.11
CA ALA A 208 2.46 -22.09 -10.75
C ALA A 208 3.64 -21.12 -10.66
N SER A 209 4.69 -21.28 -11.48
CA SER A 209 5.95 -20.52 -11.34
C SER A 209 5.78 -19.00 -11.43
N LEU A 210 5.03 -18.50 -12.43
CA LEU A 210 4.82 -17.07 -12.64
C LEU A 210 3.86 -16.48 -11.61
N HIS A 211 2.75 -17.16 -11.33
CA HIS A 211 1.80 -16.73 -10.29
C HIS A 211 2.44 -16.73 -8.89
N ASP A 212 3.28 -17.71 -8.60
CA ASP A 212 4.06 -17.79 -7.36
C ASP A 212 5.09 -16.66 -7.28
N SER A 213 5.70 -16.28 -8.41
CA SER A 213 6.63 -15.15 -8.46
C SER A 213 5.94 -13.80 -8.23
N LEU A 214 4.77 -13.59 -8.83
CA LEU A 214 3.97 -12.37 -8.68
C LEU A 214 3.45 -12.25 -7.25
N LEU A 215 2.83 -13.33 -6.73
CA LEU A 215 2.31 -13.38 -5.38
C LEU A 215 3.44 -13.22 -4.36
N GLY A 216 4.54 -13.95 -4.52
CA GLY A 216 5.72 -13.86 -3.65
C GLY A 216 6.33 -12.47 -3.64
N GLY A 217 6.49 -11.86 -4.82
CA GLY A 217 6.98 -10.48 -4.97
C GLY A 217 6.05 -9.46 -4.32
N PHE A 218 4.74 -9.62 -4.46
CA PHE A 218 3.74 -8.77 -3.85
C PHE A 218 3.74 -8.88 -2.31
N LEU A 219 3.70 -10.11 -1.77
CA LEU A 219 3.70 -10.34 -0.33
C LEU A 219 4.99 -9.85 0.32
N LEU A 220 6.14 -10.04 -0.35
CA LEU A 220 7.42 -9.49 0.09
C LEU A 220 7.39 -7.97 0.16
N ALA A 221 6.88 -7.31 -0.89
CA ALA A 221 6.76 -5.85 -0.92
C ALA A 221 5.81 -5.31 0.15
N ALA A 222 4.65 -5.95 0.35
CA ALA A 222 3.69 -5.58 1.40
C ALA A 222 4.30 -5.77 2.80
N SER A 223 5.04 -6.87 3.02
CA SER A 223 5.74 -7.14 4.28
C SER A 223 6.81 -6.09 4.57
N GLN A 224 7.67 -5.78 3.59
CA GLN A 224 8.70 -4.74 3.71
C GLN A 224 8.07 -3.38 4.05
N LEU A 225 7.00 -3.00 3.34
CA LEU A 225 6.27 -1.76 3.61
C LEU A 225 5.72 -1.71 5.05
N ALA A 226 5.13 -2.82 5.51
CA ALA A 226 4.58 -2.92 6.86
C ALA A 226 5.68 -2.81 7.93
N MET A 227 6.81 -3.49 7.75
CA MET A 227 7.96 -3.47 8.66
C MET A 227 8.59 -2.09 8.73
N THR A 228 8.84 -1.44 7.59
CA THR A 228 9.38 -0.08 7.55
C THR A 228 8.47 0.89 8.29
N ARG A 229 7.15 0.83 8.09
CA ARG A 229 6.20 1.68 8.83
C ARG A 229 6.19 1.40 10.32
N ALA A 230 6.21 0.13 10.72
CA ALA A 230 6.28 -0.25 12.12
C ALA A 230 7.55 0.29 12.77
N GLN A 231 8.69 0.15 12.10
CA GLN A 231 9.98 0.67 12.56
C GLN A 231 9.95 2.19 12.74
N THR A 232 9.55 2.93 11.71
CA THR A 232 9.53 4.40 11.78
C THR A 232 8.50 4.91 12.80
N ALA A 233 7.32 4.29 12.89
CA ALA A 233 6.32 4.64 13.89
C ALA A 233 6.77 4.30 15.33
N ALA A 234 7.48 3.19 15.52
CA ALA A 234 8.04 2.80 16.81
C ALA A 234 9.14 3.79 17.25
N ASN A 235 10.05 4.17 16.35
CA ASN A 235 11.04 5.22 16.61
C ASN A 235 10.36 6.53 17.02
N ALA A 236 9.39 7.01 16.23
CA ALA A 236 8.65 8.23 16.52
C ALA A 236 7.89 8.21 17.87
N LEU A 237 7.49 7.02 18.35
CA LEU A 237 6.91 6.85 19.68
C LEU A 237 7.97 6.84 20.77
N ALA A 238 9.08 6.13 20.59
CA ALA A 238 10.18 6.06 21.54
C ALA A 238 10.78 7.45 21.80
N ASP A 239 10.94 8.27 20.76
CA ASP A 239 11.41 9.66 20.87
C ASP A 239 10.49 10.55 21.73
N ARG A 240 9.20 10.18 21.84
CA ARG A 240 8.17 10.97 22.55
C ARG A 240 7.77 10.38 23.90
N ILE A 241 8.16 9.13 24.18
CA ILE A 241 7.75 8.37 25.37
C ILE A 241 8.98 7.68 25.94
N GLU A 242 9.58 8.32 26.95
CA GLU A 242 10.80 7.85 27.63
C GLU A 242 10.70 6.40 28.11
N GLU A 243 9.53 5.98 28.59
CA GLU A 243 9.25 4.62 29.05
C GLU A 243 9.50 3.57 27.94
N LEU A 244 9.22 3.91 26.67
CA LEU A 244 9.50 3.03 25.53
C LEU A 244 10.99 3.08 25.15
N ALA A 245 11.64 4.23 25.27
CA ALA A 245 13.05 4.39 24.94
C ALA A 245 13.98 3.55 25.85
N ILE A 246 13.55 3.26 27.08
CA ILE A 246 14.26 2.35 28.01
C ILE A 246 14.31 0.92 27.46
N HIS A 247 13.34 0.50 26.65
CA HIS A 247 13.28 -0.83 26.07
C HIS A 247 14.05 -0.89 24.75
N ALA A 248 15.34 -1.22 24.81
CA ALA A 248 16.23 -1.31 23.64
C ALA A 248 15.71 -2.21 22.49
N THR A 249 14.87 -3.20 22.79
CA THR A 249 14.29 -4.11 21.79
C THR A 249 12.94 -3.67 21.24
N PHE A 250 12.33 -2.58 21.76
CA PHE A 250 10.95 -2.19 21.41
C PHE A 250 10.71 -2.09 19.90
N VAL A 251 11.63 -1.45 19.18
CA VAL A 251 11.54 -1.26 17.72
C VAL A 251 11.64 -2.61 17.00
N GLN A 252 12.61 -3.45 17.39
CA GLN A 252 12.79 -4.79 16.81
C GLN A 252 11.59 -5.71 17.11
N ASP A 253 11.03 -5.62 18.31
CA ASP A 253 9.82 -6.35 18.70
C ASP A 253 8.59 -5.90 17.88
N CYS A 254 8.50 -4.62 17.50
CA CYS A 254 7.44 -4.15 16.58
C CYS A 254 7.59 -4.76 15.18
N ILE A 255 8.81 -4.80 14.65
CA ILE A 255 9.12 -5.43 13.36
C ILE A 255 8.79 -6.93 13.41
N SER A 256 9.27 -7.64 14.44
CA SER A 256 9.01 -9.07 14.63
C SER A 256 7.51 -9.39 14.75
N THR A 257 6.73 -8.51 15.39
CA THR A 257 5.26 -8.67 15.50
C THR A 257 4.59 -8.53 14.13
N VAL A 258 5.07 -7.62 13.28
CA VAL A 258 4.60 -7.49 11.89
C VAL A 258 4.99 -8.73 11.08
N GLU A 259 6.22 -9.20 11.17
CA GLU A 259 6.67 -10.42 10.47
C GLU A 259 5.82 -11.63 10.84
N ALA A 260 5.55 -11.84 12.13
CA ALA A 260 4.69 -12.91 12.60
C ALA A 260 3.26 -12.77 12.06
N MET A 261 2.70 -11.56 12.05
CA MET A 261 1.38 -11.31 11.46
C MET A 261 1.36 -11.64 9.96
N MET A 262 2.34 -11.17 9.19
CA MET A 262 2.41 -11.42 7.74
C MET A 262 2.60 -12.91 7.42
N ARG A 263 3.35 -13.65 8.26
CA ARG A 263 3.67 -15.06 8.06
C ARG A 263 2.55 -16.01 8.50
N GLU A 264 1.95 -15.74 9.65
CA GLU A 264 1.06 -16.70 10.34
C GLU A 264 -0.42 -16.29 10.26
N HIS A 265 -0.70 -15.02 10.01
CA HIS A 265 -2.05 -14.43 10.14
C HIS A 265 -2.34 -13.42 9.03
N LEU A 266 -2.00 -13.78 7.77
CA LEU A 266 -2.23 -12.95 6.59
C LEU A 266 -3.72 -12.58 6.43
N ASP A 267 -4.63 -13.43 6.90
CA ASP A 267 -6.08 -13.21 6.89
C ASP A 267 -6.54 -11.96 7.67
N LEU A 268 -5.70 -11.44 8.56
CA LEU A 268 -5.97 -10.17 9.26
C LEU A 268 -5.94 -8.96 8.34
N LEU A 269 -5.29 -9.04 7.17
CA LEU A 269 -5.25 -7.96 6.18
C LEU A 269 -6.52 -7.89 5.32
N PHE A 270 -7.31 -8.97 5.25
CA PHE A 270 -8.49 -9.01 4.40
C PHE A 270 -9.53 -7.96 4.79
N GLU A 271 -9.91 -7.15 3.80
CA GLU A 271 -10.80 -6.00 3.93
C GLU A 271 -10.27 -4.93 4.91
N GLN A 272 -8.95 -4.87 5.10
CA GLN A 272 -8.29 -3.91 5.96
C GLN A 272 -7.23 -3.11 5.23
N HIS A 273 -6.94 -1.94 5.78
CA HIS A 273 -5.80 -1.14 5.39
C HIS A 273 -4.56 -1.54 6.20
N LEU A 274 -3.43 -1.78 5.55
CA LEU A 274 -2.17 -2.24 6.14
C LEU A 274 -1.75 -1.42 7.37
N SER A 275 -1.79 -0.08 7.27
CA SER A 275 -1.46 0.81 8.39
C SER A 275 -2.30 0.60 9.66
N ARG A 276 -3.54 0.08 9.57
CA ARG A 276 -4.34 -0.25 10.77
C ARG A 276 -3.77 -1.46 11.49
N LEU A 277 -3.29 -2.45 10.74
CA LEU A 277 -2.65 -3.63 11.29
C LEU A 277 -1.27 -3.29 11.85
N VAL A 278 -0.50 -2.45 11.17
CA VAL A 278 0.76 -1.88 11.72
C VAL A 278 0.50 -1.18 13.06
N ALA A 279 -0.55 -0.36 13.16
CA ALA A 279 -0.93 0.27 14.42
C ALA A 279 -1.31 -0.76 15.51
N CYS A 280 -1.97 -1.86 15.15
CA CYS A 280 -2.26 -2.97 16.07
C CYS A 280 -0.99 -3.66 16.56
N CYS A 281 -0.02 -3.93 15.68
CA CYS A 281 1.29 -4.49 16.04
C CYS A 281 2.02 -3.58 17.02
N VAL A 282 2.21 -2.31 16.66
CA VAL A 282 2.90 -1.33 17.51
C VAL A 282 2.19 -1.20 18.87
N TYR A 283 0.86 -1.07 18.88
CA TYR A 283 0.10 -0.99 20.12
C TYR A 283 0.24 -2.26 20.98
N GLY A 284 0.15 -3.45 20.37
CA GLY A 284 0.37 -4.72 21.04
C GLY A 284 1.76 -4.83 21.67
N THR A 285 2.78 -4.38 20.96
CA THR A 285 4.17 -4.37 21.45
C THR A 285 4.35 -3.39 22.61
N THR A 286 3.74 -2.20 22.60
CA THR A 286 3.80 -1.31 23.79
C THR A 286 3.28 -2.01 25.05
N ARG A 287 2.20 -2.81 24.91
CA ARG A 287 1.64 -3.60 26.01
C ARG A 287 2.54 -4.76 26.44
N LYS A 288 3.22 -5.41 25.49
CA LYS A 288 4.25 -6.44 25.76
C LYS A 288 5.35 -5.90 26.68
N HIS A 289 5.76 -4.64 26.49
CA HIS A 289 6.75 -3.96 27.34
C HIS A 289 6.15 -3.33 28.61
N ASN A 290 4.88 -3.59 28.94
CA ASN A 290 4.15 -3.00 30.06
C ASN A 290 4.02 -1.46 30.02
N VAL A 291 4.15 -0.84 28.83
CA VAL A 291 3.97 0.60 28.65
C VAL A 291 2.55 0.90 28.15
N VAL A 292 1.85 1.79 28.86
CA VAL A 292 0.46 2.13 28.56
C VAL A 292 0.40 3.31 27.60
N VAL A 293 0.39 3.03 26.30
CA VAL A 293 0.19 4.06 25.27
C VAL A 293 -1.28 4.06 24.84
N SER A 294 -1.86 5.25 24.62
CA SER A 294 -3.19 5.34 24.03
C SER A 294 -3.15 5.02 22.53
N ILE A 295 -4.16 4.30 22.01
CA ILE A 295 -4.24 4.00 20.58
C ILE A 295 -4.23 5.26 19.69
N LYS A 296 -4.74 6.39 20.20
CA LYS A 296 -4.68 7.68 19.49
C LYS A 296 -3.25 8.12 19.20
N ARG A 297 -2.34 7.97 20.17
CA ARG A 297 -0.91 8.30 20.00
C ARG A 297 -0.24 7.36 19.00
N VAL A 298 -0.58 6.08 19.04
CA VAL A 298 -0.08 5.10 18.06
C VAL A 298 -0.56 5.45 16.65
N ASN A 299 -1.85 5.74 16.48
CA ASN A 299 -2.40 6.15 15.19
C ASN A 299 -1.74 7.45 14.68
N GLN A 300 -1.44 8.41 15.56
CA GLN A 300 -0.71 9.62 15.18
C GLN A 300 0.72 9.32 14.70
N ALA A 301 1.44 8.42 15.37
CA ALA A 301 2.77 7.99 14.94
C ALA A 301 2.71 7.28 13.58
N VAL A 302 1.77 6.36 13.38
CA VAL A 302 1.59 5.65 12.11
C VAL A 302 1.15 6.60 10.99
N ALA A 303 0.24 7.55 11.26
CA ALA A 303 -0.17 8.55 10.28
C ALA A 303 1.00 9.45 9.85
N SER A 304 1.89 9.81 10.78
CA SER A 304 3.05 10.66 10.46
C SER A 304 4.06 10.01 9.52
N VAL A 305 4.03 8.68 9.38
CA VAL A 305 4.89 7.90 8.46
C VAL A 305 4.14 7.42 7.21
N SER A 306 2.90 7.89 7.01
CA SER A 306 2.05 7.58 5.87
C SER A 306 1.40 8.86 5.35
N PRO A 307 2.16 9.78 4.74
CA PRO A 307 1.71 11.13 4.39
C PRO A 307 0.58 11.17 3.35
N HIS A 308 0.39 10.09 2.59
CA HIS A 308 -0.70 9.92 1.63
C HIS A 308 -2.00 9.43 2.27
N LEU A 309 -1.98 8.97 3.53
CA LEU A 309 -3.20 8.62 4.25
C LEU A 309 -3.97 9.90 4.59
N PRO A 310 -5.28 9.96 4.31
CA PRO A 310 -6.11 11.03 4.84
C PRO A 310 -5.99 11.07 6.37
N PRO A 311 -6.01 12.26 7.01
CA PRO A 311 -5.86 12.41 8.47
C PRO A 311 -6.82 11.52 9.28
N ASP A 312 -7.96 11.24 8.67
CA ASP A 312 -9.07 10.50 9.22
C ASP A 312 -9.04 8.99 8.88
N ALA A 313 -8.14 8.50 8.03
CA ALA A 313 -8.14 7.09 7.59
C ALA A 313 -7.99 6.06 8.73
N LEU A 314 -7.29 6.47 9.81
CA LEU A 314 -7.06 5.68 11.02
C LEU A 314 -8.04 6.02 12.16
N GLN A 315 -8.87 7.05 12.01
CA GLN A 315 -9.75 7.57 13.07
C GLN A 315 -11.23 7.53 12.72
N SER A 316 -11.59 7.56 11.44
CA SER A 316 -12.96 7.79 11.00
C SER A 316 -13.77 6.52 10.79
N ASP A 317 -15.00 6.59 11.29
CA ASP A 317 -16.11 5.72 10.92
C ASP A 317 -16.83 6.20 9.61
N SER A 318 -16.30 7.23 8.92
CA SER A 318 -16.92 7.96 7.79
C SER A 318 -15.88 8.19 6.67
N SER A 319 -16.10 8.18 5.36
CA SER A 319 -17.16 7.90 4.38
C SER A 319 -16.40 7.90 3.05
N GLY A 320 -16.67 6.96 2.14
CA GLY A 320 -16.04 6.97 0.81
C GLY A 320 -16.12 5.60 0.16
N ALA A 321 -17.23 5.39 -0.56
CA ALA A 321 -17.46 4.34 -1.54
C ALA A 321 -17.09 2.89 -1.16
N ALA A 322 -17.94 2.23 -0.38
CA ALA A 322 -18.22 0.80 -0.57
C ALA A 322 -19.56 0.44 0.07
N LEU A 323 -20.40 -0.23 -0.72
CA LEU A 323 -21.63 -0.88 -0.32
C LEU A 323 -21.37 -1.89 0.82
N HIS A 324 -22.39 -2.11 1.65
CA HIS A 324 -22.51 -3.12 2.72
C HIS A 324 -21.79 -2.84 4.06
N ASP A 325 -22.61 -2.71 5.12
CA ASP A 325 -22.50 -3.01 6.57
C ASP A 325 -21.16 -3.04 7.34
N SER A 326 -20.03 -2.68 6.73
CA SER A 326 -18.68 -2.73 7.30
C SER A 326 -18.31 -1.53 8.17
N LYS A 327 -19.28 -0.68 8.55
CA LYS A 327 -19.04 0.48 9.45
C LYS A 327 -18.45 0.06 10.80
N HIS A 328 -18.66 -1.18 11.23
CA HIS A 328 -18.19 -1.68 12.52
C HIS A 328 -16.69 -2.04 12.60
N LEU A 329 -16.00 -2.22 11.47
CA LEU A 329 -14.59 -2.65 11.41
C LEU A 329 -13.57 -1.50 11.25
N ARG A 330 -14.03 -0.24 11.24
CA ARG A 330 -13.16 0.91 10.92
C ARG A 330 -12.37 1.46 12.10
N ASN A 331 -12.79 1.14 13.33
CA ASN A 331 -12.10 1.56 14.54
C ASN A 331 -10.93 0.62 14.87
N VAL A 332 -9.69 1.12 14.80
CA VAL A 332 -8.45 0.35 15.08
C VAL A 332 -8.50 -0.32 16.46
N ARG A 333 -9.19 0.28 17.45
CA ARG A 333 -9.32 -0.33 18.78
C ARG A 333 -10.17 -1.61 18.75
N ARG A 334 -11.26 -1.59 17.99
CA ARG A 334 -12.13 -2.77 17.82
C ARG A 334 -11.41 -3.83 17.01
N LEU A 335 -10.77 -3.44 15.90
CA LEU A 335 -9.91 -4.35 15.13
C LEU A 335 -8.86 -5.03 16.02
N TYR A 336 -8.20 -4.25 16.89
CA TYR A 336 -7.23 -4.77 17.85
C TYR A 336 -7.83 -5.79 18.81
N ASN A 337 -8.91 -5.45 19.50
CA ASN A 337 -9.49 -6.31 20.54
C ASN A 337 -10.22 -7.54 19.98
N ASP A 338 -10.96 -7.37 18.88
CA ASP A 338 -11.93 -8.34 18.41
C ASP A 338 -11.32 -9.34 17.41
N ARG A 339 -10.30 -8.92 16.63
CA ARG A 339 -9.67 -9.74 15.59
C ARG A 339 -8.17 -9.98 15.82
N PHE A 340 -7.40 -8.90 15.97
CA PHE A 340 -5.93 -8.99 16.02
C PHE A 340 -5.42 -9.70 17.28
N LEU A 341 -5.80 -9.23 18.46
CA LEU A 341 -5.30 -9.74 19.73
C LEU A 341 -5.64 -11.24 19.92
N PRO A 342 -6.84 -11.74 19.62
CA PRO A 342 -7.13 -13.18 19.69
C PRO A 342 -6.16 -14.05 18.88
N ARG A 343 -5.72 -13.59 17.70
CA ARG A 343 -4.77 -14.32 16.85
C ARG A 343 -3.32 -14.15 17.31
N MET A 344 -2.90 -12.91 17.59
CA MET A 344 -1.51 -12.57 17.92
C MET A 344 -1.14 -12.76 19.40
N ARG A 345 -2.07 -13.20 20.26
CA ARG A 345 -1.87 -13.28 21.72
C ARG A 345 -0.64 -14.11 22.09
N GLN A 346 -0.48 -15.27 21.47
CA GLN A 346 0.61 -16.19 21.79
C GLN A 346 1.96 -15.55 21.48
N HIS A 347 2.11 -14.96 20.29
CA HIS A 347 3.33 -14.24 19.91
C HIS A 347 3.65 -13.07 20.87
N LEU A 348 2.63 -12.28 21.23
CA LEU A 348 2.81 -11.16 22.17
C LEU A 348 3.17 -11.61 23.60
N GLN A 349 2.89 -12.86 23.97
CA GLN A 349 3.18 -13.42 25.29
C GLN A 349 4.51 -14.18 25.35
N ALA A 350 4.99 -14.73 24.22
CA ALA A 350 6.11 -15.67 24.16
C ALA A 350 7.46 -15.10 24.67
N ASN A 351 7.74 -13.81 24.51
CA ASN A 351 9.06 -13.24 24.88
C ASN A 351 9.09 -12.56 26.27
N VAL A 352 7.98 -12.56 27.01
CA VAL A 352 7.95 -11.97 28.37
C VAL A 352 8.60 -12.90 29.40
N GLN A 353 8.81 -14.17 29.06
CA GLN A 353 9.30 -15.20 29.97
C GLN A 353 10.82 -15.45 29.91
N SER A 354 11.52 -14.95 28.89
CA SER A 354 12.95 -15.19 28.67
C SER A 354 13.86 -14.06 29.20
N GLY A 355 13.49 -13.45 30.32
CA GLY A 355 14.40 -12.56 31.04
C GLY A 355 15.46 -13.40 31.77
N PRO A 356 16.77 -13.06 31.67
CA PRO A 356 17.79 -13.75 32.46
C PRO A 356 17.42 -13.61 33.93
N SER A 357 17.35 -14.73 34.64
CA SER A 357 17.29 -14.77 36.09
C SER A 357 18.61 -14.23 36.67
N SER A 358 18.82 -12.91 36.59
CA SER A 358 19.92 -12.26 37.29
C SER A 358 19.49 -12.03 38.74
N SER A 359 20.05 -12.86 39.61
CA SER A 359 20.10 -12.72 41.05
C SER A 359 20.97 -11.52 41.44
N GLN A 360 20.54 -10.31 41.07
CA GLN A 360 21.06 -9.07 41.65
C GLN A 360 19.88 -8.15 41.98
N LYS A 361 19.74 -7.82 43.27
CA LYS A 361 18.87 -6.76 43.76
C LYS A 361 19.44 -5.42 43.34
N PRO A 362 18.70 -4.59 42.60
CA PRO A 362 18.64 -3.18 42.87
C PRO A 362 17.29 -2.86 43.52
N GLU A 363 17.41 -2.36 44.72
CA GLU A 363 16.34 -1.83 45.54
C GLU A 363 15.71 -0.60 44.86
N VAL A 364 14.39 -0.46 45.00
CA VAL A 364 13.58 0.72 44.64
C VAL A 364 13.25 0.92 43.14
N LEU A 365 12.59 -0.08 42.53
CA LEU A 365 11.56 0.20 41.51
C LEU A 365 10.23 -0.35 42.03
N LYS A 366 9.30 0.58 42.30
CA LYS A 366 7.93 0.29 42.77
C LYS A 366 7.31 -0.80 41.90
N LYS A 367 6.70 -1.80 42.55
CA LYS A 367 5.94 -2.90 41.93
C LYS A 367 5.09 -2.40 40.75
N VAL A 368 5.60 -2.54 39.53
CA VAL A 368 4.78 -2.44 38.32
C VAL A 368 3.99 -3.73 38.26
N SER A 369 2.73 -3.69 38.71
CA SER A 369 1.86 -4.86 38.64
C SER A 369 1.65 -5.20 37.17
N ARG A 370 2.10 -6.39 36.76
CA ARG A 370 1.91 -6.92 35.40
C ARG A 370 0.45 -6.78 35.01
N LEU A 371 0.18 -6.04 33.94
CA LEU A 371 -1.18 -5.87 33.46
C LEU A 371 -1.55 -7.09 32.63
N PRO A 372 -2.67 -7.78 32.94
CA PRO A 372 -3.19 -8.78 32.02
C PRO A 372 -3.51 -8.10 30.69
N LEU A 373 -3.22 -8.78 29.57
CA LEU A 373 -3.59 -8.40 28.20
C LEU A 373 -5.13 -8.48 27.97
N HIS A 374 -5.93 -8.21 28.98
CA HIS A 374 -7.37 -8.05 28.84
C HIS A 374 -7.68 -6.62 28.42
N SER A 375 -8.66 -6.47 27.52
CA SER A 375 -9.07 -5.19 26.95
C SER A 375 -9.43 -4.19 28.05
N LEU A 376 -8.51 -3.29 28.41
CA LEU A 376 -8.84 -2.19 29.31
C LEU A 376 -9.76 -1.23 28.56
N SER A 377 -11.02 -1.21 28.99
CA SER A 377 -12.02 -0.26 28.54
C SER A 377 -11.53 1.17 28.84
N ALA A 378 -12.01 2.16 28.09
CA ALA A 378 -11.76 3.56 28.42
C ALA A 378 -12.21 3.91 29.86
N LYS A 379 -13.18 3.16 30.42
CA LYS A 379 -13.57 3.24 31.83
C LYS A 379 -12.42 2.85 32.76
N ASP A 380 -11.70 1.77 32.50
CA ASP A 380 -10.63 1.28 33.38
C ASP A 380 -9.41 2.23 33.40
N ILE A 381 -9.15 2.90 32.27
CA ILE A 381 -8.08 3.92 32.17
C ILE A 381 -8.45 5.19 32.97
N ASN A 382 -9.72 5.60 32.93
CA ASN A 382 -10.20 6.78 33.66
C ASN A 382 -10.33 6.53 35.17
N ILE A 383 -10.78 5.33 35.58
CA ILE A 383 -10.85 4.93 36.99
C ILE A 383 -9.46 4.98 37.62
N ARG A 384 -8.44 4.46 36.93
CA ARG A 384 -7.05 4.49 37.44
C ARG A 384 -6.43 5.88 37.49
N ARG A 385 -6.81 6.79 36.60
CA ARG A 385 -6.41 8.21 36.70
C ARG A 385 -6.99 8.86 37.96
N GLN A 386 -8.22 8.51 38.32
CA GLN A 386 -8.85 9.01 39.55
C GLN A 386 -8.23 8.39 40.81
N GLU A 387 -7.93 7.09 40.80
CA GLU A 387 -7.28 6.40 41.92
C GLU A 387 -5.89 6.98 42.21
N ASN A 388 -5.07 7.19 41.17
CA ASN A 388 -3.73 7.80 41.28
C ASN A 388 -3.76 9.28 41.68
N ALA A 389 -4.82 10.02 41.33
CA ALA A 389 -5.03 11.39 41.79
C ALA A 389 -5.40 11.43 43.29
N SER A 390 -6.19 10.46 43.77
CA SER A 390 -6.57 10.35 45.18
C SER A 390 -5.39 9.95 46.09
N THR A 391 -4.50 9.06 45.62
CA THR A 391 -3.32 8.65 46.40
C THR A 391 -2.33 9.80 46.56
N LYS A 392 -2.16 10.64 45.54
CA LYS A 392 -1.35 11.88 45.64
C LYS A 392 -1.96 12.94 46.56
N ALA A 393 -3.28 13.01 46.66
CA ALA A 393 -3.96 13.92 47.58
C ALA A 393 -3.85 13.47 49.06
N SER A 394 -3.71 12.17 49.33
CA SER A 394 -3.54 11.64 50.70
C SER A 394 -2.11 11.72 51.25
N ALA A 395 -1.11 11.92 50.40
CA ALA A 395 0.30 12.05 50.80
C ALA A 395 0.70 13.48 51.24
N PHE A 396 -0.27 14.41 51.27
CA PHE A 396 -0.12 15.80 51.68
C PHE A 396 -1.01 16.17 52.89
N ARG A 397 -1.33 15.19 53.75
CA ARG A 397 -1.93 15.45 55.06
C ARG A 397 -1.08 14.86 56.17
#